data_AF-A0A8T3NTR7-F1
#
_entry.id   AF-A0A8T3NTR7-F1
#
_cell.length_a   1.000
_cell.length_b   1.000
_cell.length_c   1.000
_cell.angle_alpha   90.00
_cell.angle_beta   90.00
_cell.angle_gamma   90.00
#
_symmetry.space_group_name_H-M   'P 1'
#
loop_
_entity.id
_entity.type
_entity.pdbx_description
1 polymer ?
#
loop_
_entity_poly.entity_id
_entity_poly.type
_entity_poly.pdbx_seq_one_letter_code
_entity_poly.pdbx_strand_id
1 'polypeptide(L)'
;AVVGFLLVRRAFVPLLGKLCLTAAALTWTLLALLGGLAMLDFSELFVRFHLLSFSNDLWVLDPQRDNLIRLFPEGFWYDATVRIALLTLLESSALALLGGGLRLGVTRR
;
A
#
# COMPACT_ATOMS: atom_id res chain seq x y z
N ALA A 1 6.31 15.31 13.91
CA ALA A 1 6.06 14.85 15.30
C ALA A 1 6.27 15.97 16.33
N VAL A 2 7.46 16.58 16.40
CA VAL A 2 7.82 17.61 17.40
C VAL A 2 6.84 18.79 17.42
N VAL A 3 6.51 19.38 16.27
CA VAL A 3 5.55 20.50 16.19
C VAL A 3 4.15 20.10 16.67
N GLY A 4 3.64 18.94 16.25
CA GLY A 4 2.35 18.43 16.70
C GLY A 4 2.30 18.14 18.21
N PHE A 5 3.40 17.63 18.77
CA PHE A 5 3.54 17.43 20.22
C PHE A 5 3.50 18.78 20.97
N LEU A 6 4.19 19.80 20.46
CA LEU A 6 4.23 21.13 21.08
C LEU A 6 2.87 21.85 21.04
N LEU A 7 2.10 21.66 19.97
CA LEU A 7 0.79 22.29 19.76
C LEU A 7 -0.36 21.58 20.48
N VAL A 8 -0.39 20.24 20.45
CA VAL A 8 -1.54 19.45 20.91
C VAL A 8 -1.29 18.76 22.26
N ARG A 9 -0.04 18.82 22.76
CA ARG A 9 0.49 18.40 24.07
C ARG A 9 -0.19 17.17 24.70
N ARG A 10 -1.36 17.35 25.32
CA ARG A 10 -2.10 16.29 26.03
C ARG A 10 -2.80 15.29 25.08
N ALA A 11 -3.26 15.72 23.91
CA ALA A 11 -3.99 14.87 22.97
C ALA A 11 -3.11 14.33 21.83
N PHE A 12 -1.82 14.67 21.80
CA PHE A 12 -0.92 14.29 20.70
C PHE A 12 -0.76 12.76 20.59
N VAL A 13 -0.48 12.08 21.70
CA VAL A 13 -0.27 10.62 21.73
C VAL A 13 -1.53 9.83 21.36
N PRO A 14 -2.72 10.09 21.92
CA PRO A 14 -3.93 9.37 21.52
C PRO A 14 -4.36 9.69 20.08
N LEU A 15 -4.14 10.92 19.59
CA LEU A 15 -4.38 11.27 18.20
C LEU A 15 -3.44 10.51 17.26
N LEU A 16 -2.14 10.49 17.57
CA LEU A 16 -1.14 9.75 16.78
C LEU A 16 -1.50 8.27 16.71
N GLY A 17 -1.85 7.65 17.84
CA GLY A 17 -2.27 6.25 17.86
C GLY A 17 -3.54 5.99 17.05
N LYS A 18 -4.52 6.91 17.07
CA LYS A 18 -5.72 6.82 16.22
C LYS A 18 -5.36 6.89 14.74
N LEU A 19 -4.50 7.84 14.36
CA LEU A 19 -4.07 8.02 12.97
C LEU A 19 -3.33 6.79 12.43
N CYS A 20 -2.42 6.19 13.22
CA CYS A 20 -1.73 4.95 12.85
C CYS A 20 -2.71 3.80 12.61
N LEU A 21 -3.70 3.63 13.49
CA LEU A 21 -4.72 2.58 13.32
C LEU A 21 -5.60 2.81 12.09
N THR A 22 -6.05 4.05 11.86
CA THR A 22 -6.88 4.37 10.68
C THR A 22 -6.10 4.24 9.39
N ALA A 23 -4.83 4.66 9.37
CA ALA A 23 -3.96 4.51 8.21
C ALA A 23 -3.74 3.03 7.90
N ALA A 24 -3.46 2.21 8.92
CA ALA A 24 -3.28 0.77 8.73
C ALA A 24 -4.56 0.09 8.19
N ALA A 25 -5.72 0.39 8.77
CA ALA A 25 -7.00 -0.14 8.28
C ALA A 25 -7.28 0.26 6.83
N LEU A 26 -6.97 1.50 6.45
CA LEU A 26 -7.10 1.96 5.07
C LEU A 26 -6.15 1.20 4.13
N THR A 27 -4.88 1.05 4.49
CA THR A 27 -3.89 0.30 3.71
C THR A 27 -4.34 -1.14 3.48
N TRP A 28 -4.78 -1.83 4.55
CA TRP A 28 -5.27 -3.19 4.46
C TRP A 28 -6.49 -3.31 3.54
N THR A 29 -7.44 -2.39 3.68
CA THR A 29 -8.64 -2.34 2.83
C THR A 29 -8.28 -2.15 1.36
N LEU A 30 -7.40 -1.21 1.05
CA LEU A 30 -6.98 -0.93 -0.32
C LEU A 30 -6.20 -2.09 -0.94
N LEU A 31 -5.29 -2.72 -0.19
CA LEU A 31 -4.56 -3.90 -0.66
C LEU A 31 -5.49 -5.08 -0.90
N ALA A 32 -6.44 -5.34 0.01
CA ALA A 32 -7.42 -6.41 -0.17
C ALA A 32 -8.32 -6.16 -1.38
N LEU A 33 -8.78 -4.92 -1.58
CA LEU A 33 -9.62 -4.55 -2.72
C LEU A 33 -8.85 -4.69 -4.04
N LEU A 34 -7.68 -4.07 -4.15
CA LEU A 34 -6.89 -4.09 -5.38
C LEU A 34 -6.36 -5.50 -5.68
N GLY A 35 -5.87 -6.21 -4.67
CA GLY A 35 -5.45 -7.61 -4.80
C GLY A 35 -6.61 -8.51 -5.20
N GLY A 36 -7.79 -8.34 -4.60
CA GLY A 36 -9.00 -9.08 -4.97
C GLY A 36 -9.42 -8.83 -6.41
N LEU A 37 -9.43 -7.56 -6.86
CA LEU A 37 -9.74 -7.22 -8.25
C LEU A 37 -8.72 -7.81 -9.23
N ALA A 38 -7.43 -7.75 -8.89
CA ALA A 38 -6.37 -8.35 -9.70
C ALA A 38 -6.49 -9.87 -9.80
N MET A 39 -6.95 -10.56 -8.73
CA MET A 39 -7.19 -12.00 -8.77
C MET A 39 -8.43 -12.40 -9.59
N LEU A 40 -9.42 -11.51 -9.73
CA LEU A 40 -10.61 -11.76 -10.55
C LEU A 40 -10.29 -11.64 -12.04
N ASP A 41 -9.67 -10.53 -12.45
CA ASP A 41 -9.26 -10.29 -13.83
C ASP A 41 -8.12 -9.27 -13.89
N PHE A 42 -6.88 -9.76 -13.78
CA PHE A 42 -5.70 -8.91 -13.89
C PHE A 42 -5.59 -8.25 -15.26
N SER A 43 -5.95 -8.95 -16.35
CA SER A 43 -5.82 -8.45 -17.72
C SER A 43 -6.68 -7.22 -17.94
N GLU A 44 -7.95 -7.27 -17.56
CA GLU A 44 -8.86 -6.12 -17.68
C GLU A 44 -8.44 -4.97 -16.75
N LEU A 45 -8.02 -5.28 -15.52
CA LEU A 45 -7.52 -4.27 -14.58
C LEU A 45 -6.29 -3.54 -15.14
N PHE A 46 -5.35 -4.30 -15.71
CA PHE A 46 -4.13 -3.78 -16.33
C PHE A 46 -4.46 -2.87 -17.52
N VAL A 47 -5.32 -3.30 -18.45
CA VAL A 47 -5.71 -2.51 -19.62
C VAL A 47 -6.40 -1.21 -19.20
N ARG A 48 -7.40 -1.28 -18.30
CA ARG A 48 -8.12 -0.09 -17.83
C ARG A 48 -7.20 0.91 -17.13
N PHE A 49 -6.27 0.42 -16.31
CA PHE A 49 -5.29 1.28 -15.66
C PHE A 49 -4.44 2.05 -16.67
N HIS A 50 -3.97 1.38 -17.73
CA HIS A 50 -3.13 2.02 -18.74
C HIS A 50 -3.91 3.00 -19.61
N LEU A 51 -5.14 2.66 -20.01
CA LEU A 51 -6.00 3.59 -20.75
C LEU A 51 -6.38 4.84 -19.95
N LEU A 52 -6.51 4.72 -18.62
CA LEU A 52 -6.75 5.86 -17.74
C LEU A 52 -5.48 6.72 -17.55
N SER A 53 -4.30 6.09 -17.52
CA SER A 53 -3.04 6.75 -17.19
C SER A 53 -2.30 7.31 -18.40
N PHE A 54 -2.52 6.75 -19.58
CA PHE A 54 -1.77 7.05 -20.81
C PHE A 54 -2.69 7.20 -22.02
N SER A 55 -2.30 8.09 -22.94
CA SER A 55 -2.98 8.33 -24.23
C SER A 55 -2.26 7.66 -25.42
N ASN A 56 -1.38 6.68 -25.16
CA ASN A 56 -0.58 5.97 -26.14
C ASN A 56 -0.51 4.46 -25.80
N ASP A 57 0.03 3.67 -26.73
CA ASP A 57 0.09 2.20 -26.63
C ASP A 57 1.49 1.66 -26.25
N LEU A 58 2.40 2.48 -25.73
CA LEU A 58 3.78 2.04 -25.38
C LEU A 58 3.84 0.99 -24.27
N TRP A 59 2.73 0.73 -23.59
CA TRP A 59 2.59 -0.30 -22.56
C TRP A 59 2.24 -1.69 -23.14
N VAL A 60 1.88 -1.76 -24.43
CA VAL A 60 1.65 -3.03 -25.15
C VAL A 60 2.98 -3.52 -25.72
N LEU A 61 3.65 -4.40 -24.98
CA LEU A 61 5.01 -4.83 -25.29
C LEU A 61 5.05 -6.19 -25.98
N ASP A 62 5.84 -6.29 -27.05
CA ASP A 62 6.17 -7.54 -27.74
C ASP A 62 7.49 -8.11 -27.21
N PRO A 63 7.51 -9.31 -26.59
CA PRO A 63 8.73 -9.94 -26.10
C PRO A 63 9.81 -10.19 -27.14
N GLN A 64 9.49 -10.18 -28.44
CA GLN A 64 10.46 -10.34 -29.53
C GLN A 64 11.19 -9.04 -29.89
N ARG A 65 10.59 -7.88 -29.57
CA ARG A 65 11.08 -6.56 -30.01
C ARG A 65 11.44 -5.65 -28.85
N ASP A 66 10.72 -5.76 -27.74
CA ASP A 66 10.79 -4.81 -26.64
C ASP A 66 11.64 -5.36 -25.50
N ASN A 67 12.70 -4.61 -25.16
CA ASN A 67 13.66 -5.04 -24.14
C ASN A 67 13.07 -5.05 -22.72
N LEU A 68 12.07 -4.21 -22.43
CA LEU A 68 11.53 -4.06 -21.07
C LEU A 68 10.94 -5.38 -20.56
N ILE A 69 10.10 -6.04 -21.35
CA ILE A 69 9.45 -7.31 -20.96
C ILE A 69 10.42 -8.50 -21.00
N ARG A 70 11.55 -8.38 -21.71
CA ARG A 70 12.63 -9.37 -21.70
C ARG A 70 13.48 -9.29 -20.43
N LEU A 71 13.77 -8.07 -19.96
CA LEU A 71 14.54 -7.83 -18.73
C LEU A 71 13.68 -8.06 -17.48
N PHE A 72 12.40 -7.70 -17.53
CA PHE A 72 11.44 -7.86 -16.45
C PHE A 72 10.24 -8.67 -16.95
N PRO A 73 10.40 -10.00 -17.08
CA PRO A 73 9.31 -10.87 -17.50
C PRO A 73 8.20 -10.91 -16.44
N GLU A 74 7.06 -11.48 -16.81
CA GLU A 74 5.88 -11.57 -15.94
C GLU A 74 6.20 -12.13 -14.54
N GLY A 75 6.99 -13.20 -14.45
CA GLY A 75 7.37 -13.80 -13.16
C GLY A 75 8.13 -12.84 -12.24
N PHE A 76 8.97 -11.95 -12.81
CA PHE A 76 9.65 -10.92 -12.03
C PHE A 76 8.63 -9.93 -11.43
N TRP A 77 7.67 -9.46 -12.23
CA TRP A 77 6.65 -8.52 -11.77
C TRP A 77 5.72 -9.14 -10.75
N TYR A 78 5.35 -10.41 -10.92
CA TYR A 78 4.57 -11.15 -9.94
C TYR A 78 5.29 -11.22 -8.60
N ASP A 79 6.54 -11.69 -8.60
CA ASP A 79 7.36 -11.80 -7.39
C ASP A 79 7.57 -10.44 -6.71
N ALA A 80 7.87 -9.40 -7.50
CA ALA A 80 8.03 -8.04 -6.98
C ALA A 80 6.74 -7.52 -6.35
N THR A 81 5.60 -7.71 -7.01
CA THR A 81 4.28 -7.27 -6.53
C THR A 81 3.92 -7.97 -5.21
N VAL A 82 4.09 -9.29 -5.13
CA VAL A 82 3.83 -10.06 -3.91
C VAL A 82 4.74 -9.62 -2.77
N ARG A 83 6.05 -9.43 -3.02
CA ARG A 83 7.00 -8.97 -2.00
C ARG A 83 6.63 -7.59 -1.47
N ILE A 84 6.31 -6.65 -2.35
CA ILE A 84 5.90 -5.29 -1.96
C ILE A 84 4.60 -5.35 -1.14
N ALA A 85 3.60 -6.11 -1.57
CA ALA A 85 2.35 -6.28 -0.85
C ALA A 85 2.58 -6.84 0.57
N LEU A 86 3.38 -7.90 0.71
CA LEU A 86 3.69 -8.51 2.01
C LEU A 86 4.46 -7.57 2.94
N LEU A 87 5.48 -6.88 2.43
CA LEU A 87 6.24 -5.90 3.21
C LEU A 87 5.34 -4.74 3.67
N THR A 88 4.46 -4.27 2.78
CA THR A 88 3.50 -3.20 3.10
C THR A 88 2.53 -3.63 4.20
N LEU A 89 2.01 -4.86 4.14
CA LEU A 89 1.16 -5.43 5.19
C LEU A 89 1.90 -5.52 6.53
N LEU A 90 3.14 -6.00 6.51
CA LEU A 90 3.98 -6.13 7.71
C LEU A 90 4.24 -4.78 8.37
N GLU A 91 4.69 -3.79 7.60
CA GLU A 91 4.95 -2.43 8.10
C GLU A 91 3.68 -1.77 8.62
N SER A 92 2.57 -1.92 7.89
CA SER A 92 1.26 -1.42 8.30
C SER A 92 0.77 -2.04 9.61
N SER A 93 0.93 -3.36 9.77
CA SER A 93 0.63 -4.06 11.04
C SER A 93 1.52 -3.60 12.18
N ALA A 94 2.82 -3.41 11.95
CA ALA A 94 3.72 -2.90 12.97
C ALA A 94 3.28 -1.50 13.45
N LEU A 95 2.90 -0.62 12.52
CA LEU A 95 2.37 0.70 12.84
C LEU A 95 1.03 0.63 13.58
N ALA A 96 0.15 -0.31 13.22
CA ALA A 96 -1.11 -0.53 13.92
C ALA A 96 -0.88 -0.99 15.37
N LEU A 97 0.04 -1.93 15.60
CA LEU A 97 0.40 -2.42 16.93
C LEU A 97 0.99 -1.30 17.79
N LEU A 98 1.90 -0.50 17.24
CA LEU A 98 2.46 0.67 17.92
C LEU A 98 1.35 1.68 18.25
N GLY A 99 0.48 2.00 17.30
CA GLY A 99 -0.65 2.92 17.50
C GLY A 99 -1.64 2.44 18.56
N GLY A 100 -1.95 1.14 18.57
CA GLY A 100 -2.79 0.51 19.59
C GLY A 100 -2.14 0.56 20.98
N GLY A 101 -0.85 0.22 21.07
CA GLY A 101 -0.09 0.29 22.32
C GLY A 101 -0.05 1.71 22.91
N LEU A 102 0.18 2.72 22.08
CA LEU A 102 0.15 4.13 22.51
C LEU A 102 -1.21 4.55 23.06
N ARG A 103 -2.32 4.11 22.45
CA ARG A 103 -3.67 4.44 22.95
C ARG A 103 -3.97 3.74 24.27
N LEU A 104 -3.67 2.45 24.38
CA LEU A 104 -3.90 1.69 25.60
C LEU A 104 -3.08 2.22 26.78
N GLY A 105 -1.84 2.66 26.53
CA GLY A 105 -0.97 3.26 27.54
C GLY A 105 -1.44 4.62 28.05
N VAL A 106 -2.16 5.38 27.23
CA VAL A 106 -2.78 6.66 27.63
C VAL A 106 -4.09 6.44 28.40
N THR A 107 -4.92 5.49 27.99
CA THR A 107 -6.20 5.22 28.68
C THR A 107 -6.06 4.53 30.04
N ARG A 108 -4.90 3.90 30.30
CA ARG A 108 -4.59 3.21 31.57
C ARG A 108 -3.91 4.13 32.61
N ARG A 109 -3.65 5.39 32.29
CA ARG A 109 -3.11 6.42 33.20
C ARG A 109 -4.19 7.42 33.57
#